data_AF-A0A2I0KJJ0-F1
#
_entry.id   AF-A0A2I0KJJ0-F1
#
_cell.length_a   1.000
_cell.length_b   1.000
_cell.length_c   1.000
_cell.angle_alpha   90.00
_cell.angle_beta   90.00
_cell.angle_gamma   90.00
#
_symmetry.space_group_name_H-M   'P 1'
#
loop_
_entity.id
_entity.type
_entity.pdbx_description
1 polymer ?
#
loop_
_entity_poly.entity_id
_entity_poly.type
_entity_poly.pdbx_seq_one_letter_code
_entity_poly.pdbx_strand_id
1 'polypeptide(L)'
;MRAKFNETAAWEYAQSMDGQPYGYHNMIFSWIDTIDGNYPPPLDAHLVASVMTVWNQIQPAYAANLWNEALNKRLGTQGLDLPDILVEVERKGSSFAELLTVPEQDDWLYSDGMSTSCIAFVLEMYKAAGLFDPIASSVQVTEFTIKDAYSLRFFESNSSRLPGWCNREDDAELPFCQIKGKYRMELPGYNTLDPYPHMDERCPSLPPKYSRPANC
;
A
#
# COMPACT_ATOMS: atom_id res chain seq x y z
N MET A 1 2.10 -22.19 -0.61
CA MET A 1 2.15 -21.35 -1.82
C MET A 1 1.79 -22.08 -3.12
N ARG A 2 2.64 -22.96 -3.69
CA ARG A 2 2.45 -23.53 -5.05
C ARG A 2 1.10 -24.20 -5.32
N ALA A 3 0.49 -24.86 -4.34
CA ALA A 3 -0.81 -25.51 -4.52
C ALA A 3 -1.99 -24.53 -4.60
N LYS A 4 -1.82 -23.29 -4.10
CA LYS A 4 -2.86 -22.24 -4.11
C LYS A 4 -2.60 -21.16 -5.17
N PHE A 5 -1.35 -20.94 -5.53
CA PHE A 5 -0.94 -19.87 -6.43
C PHE A 5 -1.26 -20.22 -7.89
N ASN A 6 -2.20 -19.49 -8.48
CA ASN A 6 -2.50 -19.57 -9.91
C ASN A 6 -1.49 -18.72 -10.71
N GLU A 7 -0.49 -19.38 -11.29
CA GLU A 7 0.58 -18.72 -12.06
C GLU A 7 0.07 -18.01 -13.31
N THR A 8 -0.91 -18.59 -14.02
CA THR A 8 -1.46 -17.98 -15.23
C THR A 8 -2.14 -16.65 -14.91
N ALA A 9 -3.00 -16.62 -13.89
CA ALA A 9 -3.69 -15.40 -13.48
C ALA A 9 -2.71 -14.32 -12.97
N ALA A 10 -1.66 -14.72 -12.25
CA ALA A 10 -0.61 -13.80 -11.81
C ALA A 10 0.11 -13.12 -12.99
N TRP A 11 0.43 -13.88 -14.03
CA TRP A 11 1.08 -13.37 -15.24
C TRP A 11 0.15 -12.50 -16.08
N GLU A 12 -1.13 -12.87 -16.20
CA GLU A 12 -2.14 -12.05 -16.89
C GLU A 12 -2.27 -10.67 -16.22
N TYR A 13 -2.34 -10.62 -14.89
CA TYR A 13 -2.32 -9.35 -14.16
C TYR A 13 -1.03 -8.58 -14.42
N ALA A 14 0.14 -9.22 -14.27
CA ALA A 14 1.43 -8.57 -14.48
C ALA A 14 1.56 -7.95 -15.88
N GLN A 15 1.07 -8.65 -16.91
CA GLN A 15 1.05 -8.17 -18.29
C GLN A 15 0.06 -7.03 -18.49
N SER A 16 -1.10 -7.04 -17.83
CA SER A 16 -2.07 -5.94 -17.94
C SER A 16 -1.56 -4.62 -17.35
N MET A 17 -0.59 -4.70 -16.44
CA MET A 17 0.03 -3.54 -15.80
C MET A 17 1.20 -2.96 -16.61
N ASP A 18 1.61 -3.60 -17.70
CA ASP A 18 2.65 -3.04 -18.57
C ASP A 18 2.18 -1.73 -19.21
N GLY A 19 3.00 -0.68 -19.07
CA GLY A 19 2.67 0.68 -19.51
C GLY A 19 1.69 1.46 -18.62
N GLN A 20 1.18 0.88 -17.53
CA GLN A 20 0.35 1.60 -16.56
C GLN A 20 1.19 2.55 -15.68
N PRO A 21 0.61 3.64 -15.17
CA PRO A 21 1.33 4.60 -14.34
C PRO A 21 1.80 3.97 -13.01
N TYR A 22 2.98 4.39 -12.55
CA TYR A 22 3.41 4.11 -11.18
C TYR A 22 2.44 4.80 -10.19
N GLY A 23 2.36 4.31 -8.95
CA GLY A 23 1.47 4.77 -7.86
C GLY A 23 1.56 6.24 -7.42
N TYR A 24 1.91 7.19 -8.28
CA TYR A 24 2.07 8.60 -7.90
C TYR A 24 0.76 9.27 -7.46
N HIS A 25 -0.40 8.76 -7.92
CA HIS A 25 -1.71 9.27 -7.52
C HIS A 25 -2.06 8.96 -6.07
N ASN A 26 -1.51 7.86 -5.53
CA ASN A 26 -1.88 7.35 -4.20
C ASN A 26 -0.72 7.26 -3.20
N MET A 27 0.52 7.35 -3.65
CA MET A 27 1.68 7.16 -2.77
C MET A 27 1.79 8.21 -1.65
N ILE A 28 1.26 9.42 -1.85
CA ILE A 28 1.23 10.41 -0.76
C ILE A 28 0.40 9.92 0.43
N PHE A 29 -0.67 9.16 0.19
CA PHE A 29 -1.58 8.68 1.23
C PHE A 29 -0.92 7.64 2.14
N SER A 30 0.10 6.91 1.67
CA SER A 30 0.83 5.90 2.46
C SER A 30 1.43 6.37 3.80
N TRP A 31 1.48 7.69 4.04
CA TRP A 31 1.96 8.27 5.30
C TRP A 31 1.06 9.39 5.85
N ILE A 32 -0.10 9.68 5.24
CA ILE A 32 -1.04 10.73 5.72
C ILE A 32 -2.48 10.20 5.93
N ASP A 33 -2.68 8.90 5.74
CA ASP A 33 -3.91 8.11 5.80
C ASP A 33 -4.41 7.79 7.23
N THR A 34 -3.82 8.38 8.26
CA THR A 34 -4.32 8.28 9.64
C THR A 34 -4.61 9.66 10.21
N ILE A 35 -5.51 9.75 11.19
CA ILE A 35 -5.86 11.02 11.83
C ILE A 35 -4.65 11.64 12.53
N ASP A 36 -3.92 10.83 13.30
CA ASP A 36 -2.79 11.25 14.13
C ASP A 36 -1.59 10.27 14.12
N GLY A 37 -1.83 9.00 13.77
CA GLY A 37 -0.84 7.91 13.91
C GLY A 37 0.42 8.05 13.07
N ASN A 38 0.36 8.78 11.96
CA ASN A 38 1.50 8.99 11.05
C ASN A 38 2.20 10.34 11.19
N TYR A 39 1.78 11.17 12.15
CA TYR A 39 2.38 12.48 12.36
C TYR A 39 3.21 12.49 13.65
N PRO A 40 4.48 12.93 13.62
CA PRO A 40 5.21 13.16 14.85
C PRO A 40 4.60 14.37 15.58
N PRO A 41 4.29 14.27 16.89
CA PRO A 41 3.79 15.42 17.64
C PRO A 41 4.74 16.63 17.52
N PRO A 42 4.24 17.86 17.33
CA PRO A 42 2.84 18.31 17.39
C PRO A 42 2.13 18.40 16.02
N LEU A 43 2.61 17.70 14.99
CA LEU A 43 2.06 17.81 13.63
C LEU A 43 0.75 17.03 13.49
N ASP A 44 -0.09 17.48 12.57
CA ASP A 44 -1.38 16.88 12.22
C ASP A 44 -1.72 17.12 10.73
N ALA A 45 -2.92 16.70 10.31
CA ALA A 45 -3.42 16.86 8.95
C ALA A 45 -3.51 18.33 8.48
N HIS A 46 -3.54 19.32 9.38
CA HIS A 46 -3.52 20.73 8.98
C HIS A 46 -2.19 21.14 8.36
N LEU A 47 -1.08 20.50 8.75
CA LEU A 47 0.20 20.68 8.06
C LEU A 47 0.10 20.17 6.62
N VAL A 48 -0.51 19.01 6.40
CA VAL A 48 -0.69 18.42 5.08
C VAL A 48 -1.53 19.35 4.20
N ALA A 49 -2.66 19.84 4.72
CA ALA A 49 -3.51 20.81 4.01
C ALA A 49 -2.73 22.09 3.65
N SER A 50 -1.91 22.60 4.57
CA SER A 50 -1.08 23.78 4.33
C SER A 50 -0.05 23.55 3.23
N VAL A 51 0.67 22.42 3.26
CA VAL A 51 1.66 22.03 2.25
C VAL A 51 1.00 21.85 0.88
N MET A 52 -0.11 21.12 0.82
CA MET A 52 -0.86 20.91 -0.42
C MET A 52 -1.36 22.24 -0.99
N THR A 53 -1.84 23.16 -0.15
CA THR A 53 -2.31 24.48 -0.58
C THR A 53 -1.16 25.31 -1.19
N VAL A 54 -0.02 25.38 -0.50
CA VAL A 54 1.16 26.10 -1.01
C VAL A 54 1.66 25.46 -2.31
N TRP A 55 1.75 24.14 -2.37
CA TRP A 55 2.22 23.43 -3.55
C TRP A 55 1.29 23.59 -4.75
N ASN A 56 -0.04 23.61 -4.51
CA ASN A 56 -1.03 23.87 -5.54
C ASN A 56 -0.87 25.28 -6.16
N GLN A 57 -0.35 26.26 -5.41
CA GLN A 57 -0.04 27.58 -5.95
C GLN A 57 1.29 27.61 -6.74
N ILE A 58 2.27 26.80 -6.36
CA ILE A 58 3.61 26.81 -6.98
C ILE A 58 3.67 25.94 -8.25
N GLN A 59 3.04 24.76 -8.23
CA GLN A 59 3.05 23.77 -9.32
C GLN A 59 1.65 23.17 -9.53
N PRO A 60 0.65 23.95 -9.98
CA PRO A 60 -0.76 23.54 -10.02
C PRO A 60 -1.01 22.27 -10.84
N ALA A 61 -0.38 22.15 -12.02
CA ALA A 61 -0.56 20.97 -12.89
C ALA A 61 0.00 19.69 -12.26
N TYR A 62 1.12 19.79 -11.54
CA TYR A 62 1.73 18.63 -10.87
C TYR A 62 0.99 18.28 -9.58
N ALA A 63 0.59 19.29 -8.79
CA ALA A 63 -0.23 19.14 -7.60
C ALA A 63 -1.55 18.41 -7.90
N ALA A 64 -2.24 18.83 -8.97
CA ALA A 64 -3.49 18.21 -9.38
C ALA A 64 -3.33 16.72 -9.69
N ASN A 65 -2.24 16.35 -10.36
CA ASN A 65 -1.94 14.96 -10.70
C ASN A 65 -1.54 14.10 -9.48
N LEU A 66 -1.09 14.70 -8.38
CA LEU A 66 -0.65 13.93 -7.21
C LEU A 66 -1.76 13.56 -6.25
N TRP A 67 -2.82 14.37 -6.15
CA TRP A 67 -3.85 14.12 -5.13
C TRP A 67 -5.27 14.53 -5.51
N ASN A 68 -5.52 15.41 -6.49
CA ASN A 68 -6.89 15.88 -6.73
C ASN A 68 -7.80 14.72 -7.15
N GLU A 69 -7.37 13.90 -8.10
CA GLU A 69 -8.17 12.76 -8.54
C GLU A 69 -8.40 11.75 -7.42
N ALA A 70 -7.35 11.45 -6.64
CA ALA A 70 -7.40 10.52 -5.51
C ALA A 70 -8.31 11.03 -4.37
N LEU A 71 -8.28 12.34 -4.07
CA LEU A 71 -9.17 12.97 -3.09
C LEU A 71 -10.62 13.01 -3.58
N ASN A 72 -10.84 13.28 -4.87
CA ASN A 72 -12.18 13.23 -5.48
C ASN A 72 -12.77 11.81 -5.38
N LYS A 73 -11.97 10.77 -5.67
CA LYS A 73 -12.39 9.37 -5.50
C LYS A 73 -12.81 9.07 -4.05
N ARG A 74 -11.99 9.45 -3.07
CA ARG A 74 -12.30 9.31 -1.63
C ARG A 74 -13.58 10.05 -1.24
N LEU A 75 -13.80 11.23 -1.81
CA LEU A 75 -14.97 12.07 -1.52
C LEU A 75 -16.24 11.63 -2.28
N GLY A 76 -16.11 10.76 -3.29
CA GLY A 76 -17.19 10.40 -4.21
C GLY A 76 -17.60 11.56 -5.13
N THR A 77 -16.64 12.38 -5.57
CA THR A 77 -16.82 13.51 -6.48
C THR A 77 -15.90 13.37 -7.70
N GLN A 78 -15.99 14.29 -8.66
CA GLN A 78 -15.13 14.33 -9.84
C GLN A 78 -14.81 15.77 -10.22
N GLY A 79 -13.57 16.04 -10.62
CA GLY A 79 -13.16 17.32 -11.23
C GLY A 79 -13.09 18.51 -10.28
N LEU A 80 -13.23 18.32 -8.97
CA LEU A 80 -13.01 19.39 -8.00
C LEU A 80 -11.51 19.64 -7.81
N ASP A 81 -11.11 20.90 -7.69
CA ASP A 81 -9.77 21.26 -7.25
C ASP A 81 -9.64 21.20 -5.71
N LEU A 82 -8.44 21.36 -5.18
CA LEU A 82 -8.20 21.23 -3.74
C LEU A 82 -9.08 22.19 -2.89
N PRO A 83 -9.18 23.49 -3.20
CA PRO A 83 -10.12 24.38 -2.50
C PRO A 83 -11.58 23.88 -2.51
N ASP A 84 -12.09 23.46 -3.67
CA ASP A 84 -13.47 22.98 -3.79
C ASP A 84 -13.68 21.65 -3.04
N ILE A 85 -12.66 20.77 -3.02
CA ILE A 85 -12.65 19.55 -2.21
C ILE A 85 -12.79 19.88 -0.72
N LEU A 86 -12.03 20.85 -0.21
CA LEU A 86 -12.09 21.23 1.21
C LEU A 86 -13.47 21.77 1.60
N VAL A 87 -14.08 22.58 0.74
CA VAL A 87 -15.44 23.10 0.95
C VAL A 87 -16.47 21.97 0.91
N GLU A 88 -16.35 21.04 -0.04
CA GLU A 88 -17.29 19.94 -0.20
C GLU A 88 -17.19 18.93 0.96
N VAL A 89 -16.00 18.67 1.48
CA VAL A 89 -15.77 17.86 2.69
C VAL A 89 -16.54 18.43 3.87
N GLU A 90 -16.40 19.74 4.12
CA GLU A 90 -17.11 20.42 5.20
C GLU A 90 -18.63 20.40 4.96
N ARG A 91 -19.09 20.61 3.71
CA ARG A 91 -20.50 20.53 3.34
C ARG A 91 -21.11 19.15 3.63
N LYS A 92 -20.32 18.09 3.50
CA LYS A 92 -20.71 16.71 3.84
C LYS A 92 -20.60 16.38 5.33
N GLY A 93 -20.20 17.33 6.17
CA GLY A 93 -20.08 17.17 7.61
C GLY A 93 -18.90 16.30 8.04
N SER A 94 -17.84 16.24 7.22
CA SER A 94 -16.60 15.53 7.50
C SER A 94 -15.44 16.52 7.63
N SER A 95 -14.28 16.05 8.07
CA SER A 95 -13.03 16.82 8.10
C SER A 95 -12.06 16.37 7.00
N PHE A 96 -11.10 17.24 6.68
CA PHE A 96 -10.04 16.86 5.74
C PHE A 96 -9.22 15.67 6.24
N ALA A 97 -8.96 15.60 7.55
CA ALA A 97 -8.28 14.46 8.17
C ALA A 97 -9.06 13.15 7.94
N GLU A 98 -10.37 13.14 8.16
CA GLU A 98 -11.22 11.97 7.91
C GLU A 98 -11.27 11.59 6.42
N LEU A 99 -11.27 12.57 5.51
CA LEU A 99 -11.16 12.29 4.07
C LEU A 99 -9.87 11.53 3.74
N LEU A 100 -8.74 11.93 4.34
CA LEU A 100 -7.45 11.26 4.10
C LEU A 100 -7.45 9.80 4.57
N THR A 101 -8.26 9.45 5.59
CA THR A 101 -8.37 8.08 6.12
C THR A 101 -9.22 7.13 5.28
N VAL A 102 -9.84 7.61 4.19
CA VAL A 102 -10.58 6.72 3.29
C VAL A 102 -9.57 5.85 2.54
N PRO A 103 -9.63 4.50 2.70
CA PRO A 103 -8.66 3.61 2.08
C PRO A 103 -8.69 3.72 0.56
N GLU A 104 -7.52 3.71 -0.05
CA GLU A 104 -7.38 3.53 -1.48
C GLU A 104 -8.03 2.19 -1.87
N GLN A 105 -8.77 2.17 -2.99
CA GLN A 105 -9.32 0.92 -3.50
C GLN A 105 -8.47 0.42 -4.65
N ASP A 106 -8.12 -0.85 -4.58
CA ASP A 106 -7.31 -1.57 -5.55
C ASP A 106 -7.84 -1.49 -7.00
N ASP A 107 -9.16 -1.32 -7.16
CA ASP A 107 -9.84 -1.23 -8.45
C ASP A 107 -10.06 0.21 -8.95
N TRP A 108 -9.55 1.22 -8.25
CA TRP A 108 -9.66 2.61 -8.68
C TRP A 108 -8.84 2.88 -9.95
N LEU A 109 -9.56 3.14 -11.04
CA LEU A 109 -8.99 3.58 -12.30
C LEU A 109 -8.82 5.09 -12.34
N TYR A 110 -7.60 5.58 -12.49
CA TYR A 110 -7.29 6.99 -12.68
C TYR A 110 -7.39 7.40 -14.16
N SER A 111 -7.38 8.71 -14.41
CA SER A 111 -7.54 9.29 -15.76
C SER A 111 -6.49 8.81 -16.77
N ASP A 112 -5.32 8.37 -16.30
CA ASP A 112 -4.23 7.82 -17.12
C ASP A 112 -3.97 6.32 -16.89
N GLY A 113 -4.81 5.62 -16.13
CA GLY A 113 -4.74 4.17 -15.95
C GLY A 113 -4.78 3.67 -14.51
N MET A 114 -4.39 2.41 -14.32
CA MET A 114 -4.26 1.82 -12.98
C MET A 114 -2.97 2.31 -12.34
N SER A 115 -3.05 2.90 -11.14
CA SER A 115 -1.87 3.50 -10.49
C SER A 115 -1.44 2.65 -9.29
N THR A 116 -0.42 1.81 -9.47
CA THR A 116 0.06 0.90 -8.41
C THR A 116 1.49 1.17 -8.02
N SER A 117 1.78 1.19 -6.72
CA SER A 117 3.14 1.22 -6.20
C SER A 117 3.85 -0.12 -6.41
N CYS A 118 5.16 -0.17 -6.19
CA CYS A 118 5.95 -1.40 -6.39
C CYS A 118 5.45 -2.58 -5.55
N ILE A 119 5.01 -2.33 -4.31
CA ILE A 119 4.56 -3.39 -3.41
C ILE A 119 3.11 -3.77 -3.68
N ALA A 120 2.25 -2.79 -3.94
CA ALA A 120 0.87 -3.02 -4.35
C ALA A 120 0.82 -3.90 -5.61
N PHE A 121 1.66 -3.61 -6.61
CA PHE A 121 1.79 -4.45 -7.80
C PHE A 121 2.07 -5.93 -7.49
N VAL A 122 3.03 -6.21 -6.61
CA VAL A 122 3.37 -7.59 -6.23
C VAL A 122 2.22 -8.27 -5.48
N LEU A 123 1.56 -7.54 -4.59
CA LEU A 123 0.45 -8.08 -3.80
C LEU A 123 -0.83 -8.25 -4.62
N GLU A 124 -1.06 -7.42 -5.62
CA GLU A 124 -2.14 -7.60 -6.59
C GLU A 124 -1.91 -8.84 -7.45
N MET A 125 -0.66 -9.10 -7.86
CA MET A 125 -0.33 -10.39 -8.49
C MET A 125 -0.67 -11.55 -7.56
N TYR A 126 -0.41 -11.43 -6.25
CA TYR A 126 -0.75 -12.48 -5.27
C TYR A 126 -2.28 -12.61 -5.11
N LYS A 127 -3.01 -11.50 -5.14
CA LYS A 127 -4.47 -11.43 -5.09
C LYS A 127 -5.09 -12.09 -6.31
N ALA A 128 -4.65 -11.73 -7.52
CA ALA A 128 -5.04 -12.36 -8.78
C ALA A 128 -4.71 -13.86 -8.82
N ALA A 129 -3.59 -14.26 -8.19
CA ALA A 129 -3.21 -15.67 -8.06
C ALA A 129 -4.03 -16.47 -7.03
N GLY A 130 -4.97 -15.84 -6.33
CA GLY A 130 -5.84 -16.48 -5.34
C GLY A 130 -5.22 -16.66 -3.95
N LEU A 131 -4.10 -15.98 -3.62
CA LEU A 131 -3.48 -16.13 -2.30
C LEU A 131 -4.30 -15.48 -1.16
N PHE A 132 -5.11 -14.49 -1.49
CA PHE A 132 -6.01 -13.82 -0.54
C PHE A 132 -7.41 -14.45 -0.47
N ASP A 133 -7.69 -15.53 -1.22
CA ASP A 133 -9.01 -16.15 -1.18
C ASP A 133 -9.30 -16.82 0.18
N PRO A 134 -10.54 -16.71 0.69
CA PRO A 134 -11.74 -16.14 0.05
C PRO A 134 -11.99 -14.65 0.34
N ILE A 135 -11.05 -13.96 0.98
CA ILE A 135 -11.24 -12.58 1.49
C ILE A 135 -10.71 -11.51 0.53
N ALA A 136 -10.32 -11.88 -0.68
CA ALA A 136 -9.68 -10.97 -1.64
C ALA A 136 -10.48 -9.67 -1.85
N SER A 137 -11.81 -9.73 -1.92
CA SER A 137 -12.66 -8.55 -2.08
C SER A 137 -12.69 -7.59 -0.90
N SER A 138 -12.15 -8.00 0.26
CA SER A 138 -12.15 -7.22 1.51
C SER A 138 -10.74 -6.81 1.92
N VAL A 139 -9.76 -6.93 1.03
CA VAL A 139 -8.37 -6.51 1.28
C VAL A 139 -8.00 -5.51 0.21
N GLN A 140 -7.49 -4.34 0.62
CA GLN A 140 -6.93 -3.33 -0.26
C GLN A 140 -5.41 -3.38 -0.15
N VAL A 141 -4.74 -4.09 -1.06
CA VAL A 141 -3.28 -4.29 -0.99
C VAL A 141 -2.52 -3.00 -1.32
N THR A 142 -3.19 -1.98 -1.84
CA THR A 142 -2.63 -0.64 -2.00
C THR A 142 -2.32 0.04 -0.67
N GLU A 143 -2.95 -0.39 0.43
CA GLU A 143 -2.69 0.11 1.79
C GLU A 143 -1.47 -0.56 2.45
N PHE A 144 -0.86 -1.56 1.80
CA PHE A 144 0.20 -2.37 2.40
C PHE A 144 1.58 -1.73 2.21
N THR A 145 2.42 -1.87 3.22
CA THR A 145 3.85 -1.54 3.13
C THR A 145 4.68 -2.75 2.68
N ILE A 146 5.96 -2.51 2.38
CA ILE A 146 6.93 -3.58 2.11
C ILE A 146 7.02 -4.57 3.29
N LYS A 147 6.85 -4.08 4.52
CA LYS A 147 6.86 -4.92 5.72
C LYS A 147 5.72 -5.93 5.73
N ASP A 148 4.54 -5.48 5.34
CA ASP A 148 3.33 -6.30 5.37
C ASP A 148 3.45 -7.44 4.35
N ALA A 149 3.97 -7.15 3.15
CA ALA A 149 4.14 -8.13 2.10
C ALA A 149 5.00 -9.35 2.50
N TYR A 150 6.14 -9.15 3.19
CA TYR A 150 6.96 -10.27 3.64
C TYR A 150 6.46 -10.89 4.95
N SER A 151 5.62 -10.19 5.70
CA SER A 151 5.05 -10.68 6.96
C SER A 151 3.87 -11.64 6.72
N LEU A 152 3.18 -11.51 5.59
CA LEU A 152 2.09 -12.40 5.19
C LEU A 152 2.51 -13.87 5.17
N ARG A 153 1.68 -14.74 5.74
CA ARG A 153 1.93 -16.17 5.90
C ARG A 153 1.65 -16.95 4.62
N PHE A 154 2.26 -16.52 3.51
CA PHE A 154 2.13 -17.17 2.21
C PHE A 154 3.29 -18.11 1.89
N PHE A 155 4.44 -17.86 2.48
CA PHE A 155 5.73 -18.46 2.12
C PHE A 155 5.95 -19.82 2.81
N GLU A 156 6.93 -20.57 2.32
CA GLU A 156 7.29 -21.86 2.92
C GLU A 156 7.92 -21.63 4.30
N SER A 157 7.42 -22.34 5.31
CA SER A 157 7.93 -22.27 6.69
C SER A 157 8.74 -23.50 7.09
N ASN A 158 8.64 -24.59 6.31
CA ASN A 158 9.42 -25.79 6.55
C ASN A 158 10.79 -25.69 5.84
N SER A 159 11.85 -25.48 6.62
CA SER A 159 13.23 -25.39 6.13
C SER A 159 13.66 -26.64 5.34
N SER A 160 13.11 -27.81 5.64
CA SER A 160 13.42 -29.05 4.91
C SER A 160 12.93 -29.06 3.46
N ARG A 161 12.04 -28.13 3.09
CA ARG A 161 11.51 -27.96 1.73
C ARG A 161 12.22 -26.85 0.96
N LEU A 162 13.11 -26.11 1.61
CA LEU A 162 13.91 -25.10 0.95
C LEU A 162 14.92 -25.76 0.00
N PRO A 163 15.26 -25.11 -1.13
CA PRO A 163 16.28 -25.63 -2.03
C PRO A 163 17.62 -25.83 -1.31
N GLY A 164 18.36 -26.88 -1.61
CA GLY A 164 19.63 -27.18 -0.91
C GLY A 164 20.75 -26.15 -1.12
N TRP A 165 20.59 -25.16 -2.00
CA TRP A 165 21.50 -24.00 -2.12
C TRP A 165 21.19 -22.90 -1.10
N CYS A 166 19.97 -22.89 -0.55
CA CYS A 166 19.52 -21.94 0.46
C CYS A 166 20.36 -22.09 1.72
N ASN A 167 20.83 -20.97 2.28
CA ASN A 167 21.67 -20.90 3.48
C ASN A 167 23.04 -21.64 3.39
N ARG A 168 23.48 -22.10 2.21
CA ARG A 168 24.69 -22.94 2.11
C ARG A 168 25.99 -22.19 2.41
N GLU A 169 26.07 -20.92 2.05
CA GLU A 169 27.26 -20.06 2.18
C GLU A 169 27.08 -18.99 3.27
N ASP A 170 26.05 -19.16 4.09
CA ASP A 170 25.55 -18.16 5.02
C ASP A 170 25.97 -18.53 6.45
N ASP A 171 26.63 -17.61 7.16
CA ASP A 171 27.09 -17.82 8.54
C ASP A 171 25.95 -17.97 9.57
N ALA A 172 24.70 -17.69 9.15
CA ALA A 172 23.51 -17.99 9.95
C ALA A 172 22.37 -18.48 9.06
N GLU A 173 21.58 -19.43 9.59
CA GLU A 173 20.43 -20.00 8.89
C GLU A 173 19.26 -19.02 8.89
N LEU A 174 18.81 -18.61 7.69
CA LEU A 174 17.63 -17.75 7.52
C LEU A 174 16.37 -18.60 7.27
N PRO A 175 15.19 -18.13 7.70
CA PRO A 175 13.93 -18.82 7.43
C PRO A 175 13.46 -18.69 5.96
N PHE A 176 14.23 -18.02 5.11
CA PHE A 176 13.94 -17.79 3.70
C PHE A 176 15.22 -17.87 2.87
N CYS A 177 15.05 -17.97 1.55
CA CYS A 177 16.17 -18.04 0.62
C CYS A 177 16.40 -16.69 -0.06
N GLN A 178 17.53 -16.06 0.22
CA GLN A 178 17.98 -14.88 -0.50
C GLN A 178 18.65 -15.31 -1.81
N ILE A 179 18.04 -14.98 -2.96
CA ILE A 179 18.51 -15.47 -4.27
C ILE A 179 19.79 -14.73 -4.72
N LYS A 180 19.89 -13.43 -4.42
CA LYS A 180 21.02 -12.56 -4.82
C LYS A 180 21.21 -11.44 -3.80
N GLY A 181 22.37 -10.79 -3.88
CA GLY A 181 22.67 -9.58 -3.10
C GLY A 181 23.95 -9.76 -2.29
N LYS A 182 24.73 -8.68 -2.16
CA LYS A 182 25.95 -8.66 -1.33
C LYS A 182 25.62 -8.62 0.17
N TYR A 183 24.50 -8.00 0.53
CA TYR A 183 24.08 -7.80 1.91
C TYR A 183 22.98 -8.80 2.25
N ARG A 184 23.07 -9.35 3.46
CA ARG A 184 22.00 -10.16 4.03
C ARG A 184 20.80 -9.28 4.36
N MET A 185 19.63 -9.68 3.91
CA MET A 185 18.37 -9.04 4.24
C MET A 185 17.90 -9.48 5.63
N GLU A 186 17.42 -8.54 6.43
CA GLU A 186 16.73 -8.81 7.69
C GLU A 186 15.24 -8.53 7.51
N LEU A 187 14.41 -9.57 7.68
CA LEU A 187 12.96 -9.50 7.50
C LEU A 187 12.25 -9.84 8.82
N PRO A 188 12.22 -8.90 9.79
CA PRO A 188 11.61 -9.15 11.10
C PRO A 188 10.11 -9.38 10.98
N GLY A 189 9.62 -10.52 11.44
CA GLY A 189 8.21 -10.91 11.28
C GLY A 189 7.90 -11.65 9.98
N TYR A 190 8.92 -12.08 9.24
CA TYR A 190 8.77 -12.90 8.03
C TYR A 190 7.79 -14.06 8.21
N ASN A 191 6.79 -14.13 7.32
CA ASN A 191 5.86 -15.25 7.21
C ASN A 191 5.09 -15.55 8.52
N THR A 192 4.77 -14.52 9.31
CA THR A 192 4.15 -14.69 10.63
C THR A 192 2.66 -14.37 10.69
N LEU A 193 2.09 -13.68 9.71
CA LEU A 193 0.75 -13.12 9.80
C LEU A 193 -0.23 -13.72 8.78
N ASP A 194 -1.35 -14.27 9.25
CA ASP A 194 -2.42 -14.70 8.36
C ASP A 194 -3.20 -13.46 7.87
N PRO A 195 -3.50 -13.34 6.56
CA PRO A 195 -4.31 -12.25 6.05
C PRO A 195 -5.73 -12.29 6.63
N TYR A 196 -6.32 -11.12 6.87
CA TYR A 196 -7.68 -10.97 7.38
C TYR A 196 -8.40 -9.78 6.69
N PRO A 197 -9.74 -9.72 6.70
CA PRO A 197 -10.49 -8.63 6.06
C PRO A 197 -10.16 -7.26 6.64
N HIS A 198 -10.08 -6.24 5.79
CA HIS A 198 -9.75 -4.85 6.14
C HIS A 198 -8.39 -4.69 6.82
N MET A 199 -7.45 -5.58 6.47
CA MET A 199 -6.07 -5.51 6.92
C MET A 199 -5.39 -4.23 6.41
N ASP A 200 -4.66 -3.59 7.31
CA ASP A 200 -3.82 -2.40 7.07
C ASP A 200 -4.55 -1.08 6.72
N GLU A 201 -5.86 -1.09 6.47
CA GLU A 201 -6.69 0.10 6.16
C GLU A 201 -6.76 1.20 7.26
N ARG A 202 -6.22 0.95 8.45
CA ARG A 202 -6.26 1.89 9.60
C ARG A 202 -4.93 1.95 10.35
N CYS A 203 -3.86 1.59 9.66
CA CYS A 203 -2.61 1.22 10.31
C CYS A 203 -1.54 2.27 10.13
N PRO A 204 -0.97 2.81 11.23
CA PRO A 204 0.10 3.76 11.10
C PRO A 204 1.36 3.10 10.54
N SER A 205 2.03 3.81 9.65
CA SER A 205 3.22 3.41 8.91
C SER A 205 4.45 4.23 9.33
N LEU A 206 4.50 4.71 10.58
CA LEU A 206 5.55 5.63 11.02
C LEU A 206 6.95 4.96 11.10
N PRO A 207 7.97 5.50 10.40
CA PRO A 207 9.34 5.03 10.51
C PRO A 207 9.97 5.40 11.88
N PRO A 208 11.07 4.75 12.29
CA PRO A 208 11.79 3.68 11.60
C PRO A 208 11.28 2.27 11.96
N LYS A 209 10.43 2.14 12.98
CA LYS A 209 10.03 0.84 13.54
C LYS A 209 8.87 0.21 12.79
N TYR A 210 8.03 1.03 12.11
CA TYR A 210 6.80 0.57 11.45
C TYR A 210 6.00 -0.31 12.40
N SER A 211 5.79 0.18 13.62
CA SER A 211 5.12 -0.59 14.67
C SER A 211 3.69 -0.82 14.24
N ARG A 212 3.23 -2.07 14.32
CA ARG A 212 1.87 -2.46 13.97
C ARG A 212 1.04 -2.58 15.25
N PRO A 213 0.12 -1.63 15.54
CA PRO A 213 -0.73 -1.69 16.72
C PRO A 213 -1.66 -2.91 16.71
N ALA A 214 -2.31 -3.22 17.82
CA ALA A 214 -3.33 -4.27 17.82
C ALA A 214 -4.55 -3.85 16.98
N ASN A 215 -5.08 -4.77 16.19
CA ASN A 215 -6.17 -4.56 15.21
C ASN A 215 -5.75 -3.79 13.96
N CYS A 216 -4.47 -3.45 13.87
CA CYS A 216 -3.68 -3.86 12.73
C CYS A 216 -3.25 -5.32 12.93
#